data_AF-A0A921F9K7-F1
#
_entry.id   AF-A0A921F9K7-F1
#
_cell.length_a   1.000
_cell.length_b   1.000
_cell.length_c   1.000
_cell.angle_alpha   90.00
_cell.angle_beta   90.00
_cell.angle_gamma   90.00
#
_symmetry.space_group_name_H-M   'P 1'
#
loop_
_entity.id
_entity.type
_entity.pdbx_description
1 polymer ?
#
loop_
_entity_poly.entity_id
_entity_poly.type
_entity_poly.pdbx_seq_one_letter_code
_entity_poly.pdbx_strand_id
1 'polypeptide(L)'
;MTKQEKAEKDYLSGMKYKDIAEKYDISINTVKSWKQRYKWQRGAPKKNNAPKKQKSMHTKQKKGAYKNKDGSSELSPQQELFAQLVGGKRIPLYRAYQIAYHDITKPTLSTCYTNGPRLAKQENIKLRIAQISQEMATKHKWSMEQAAESYIFVHDEAKGDIAAYGLGKANSDAMLNATDKLNELFGIGPDSNNEDVVMNFIRTRRGSNDKGD
;
A
#
# COMPACT_ATOMS: atom_id res chain seq x y z
N MET A 1 -33.74 65.40 -32.97
CA MET A 1 -33.64 64.13 -32.23
C MET A 1 -32.85 63.14 -33.07
N THR A 2 -31.69 62.72 -32.59
CA THR A 2 -30.77 61.84 -33.33
C THR A 2 -31.33 60.41 -33.41
N LYS A 3 -30.88 59.61 -34.39
CA LYS A 3 -31.29 58.19 -34.50
C LYS A 3 -30.98 57.41 -33.21
N GLN A 4 -29.90 57.78 -32.52
CA GLN A 4 -29.49 57.20 -31.24
C GLN A 4 -30.50 57.48 -30.11
N GLU A 5 -30.93 58.72 -29.92
CA GLU A 5 -31.90 59.10 -28.86
C GLU A 5 -33.25 58.40 -29.07
N LYS A 6 -33.65 58.23 -30.33
CA LYS A 6 -34.88 57.51 -30.68
C LYS A 6 -34.76 56.01 -30.37
N ALA A 7 -33.62 55.42 -30.74
CA ALA A 7 -33.30 54.02 -30.43
C ALA A 7 -33.20 53.76 -28.91
N GLU A 8 -32.74 54.74 -28.12
CA GLU A 8 -32.71 54.64 -26.66
C GLU A 8 -34.12 54.59 -26.06
N LYS A 9 -35.01 55.48 -26.50
CA LYS A 9 -36.42 55.46 -26.05
C LYS A 9 -37.11 54.14 -26.41
N ASP A 10 -36.89 53.63 -27.61
CA ASP A 10 -37.42 52.35 -28.05
C ASP A 10 -36.82 51.16 -27.27
N TYR A 11 -35.53 51.25 -26.91
CA TYR A 11 -34.88 50.24 -26.07
C TYR A 11 -35.44 50.23 -24.64
N LEU A 12 -35.66 51.42 -24.07
CA LEU A 12 -36.25 51.61 -22.74
C LEU A 12 -37.73 51.18 -22.71
N SER A 13 -38.47 51.37 -23.81
CA SER A 13 -39.87 50.93 -23.93
C SER A 13 -40.04 49.42 -24.10
N GLY A 14 -38.94 48.68 -24.31
CA GLY A 14 -38.97 47.22 -24.32
C GLY A 14 -38.62 46.55 -25.65
N MET A 15 -38.44 47.32 -26.74
CA MET A 15 -38.17 46.75 -28.06
C MET A 15 -36.85 45.94 -28.09
N LYS A 16 -36.81 44.91 -28.94
CA LYS A 16 -35.60 44.10 -29.15
C LYS A 16 -34.65 44.83 -30.09
N TYR A 17 -33.36 44.51 -30.00
CA TYR A 17 -32.34 45.13 -30.86
C TYR A 17 -32.56 44.90 -32.36
N LYS A 18 -33.20 43.78 -32.75
CA LYS A 18 -33.51 43.48 -34.15
C LYS A 18 -34.54 44.47 -34.71
N ASP A 19 -35.62 44.69 -33.96
CA ASP A 19 -36.72 45.57 -34.36
C ASP A 19 -36.26 47.04 -34.42
N ILE A 20 -35.38 47.46 -33.48
CA ILE A 20 -34.77 48.80 -33.49
C ILE A 20 -33.82 48.97 -34.69
N ALA A 21 -33.05 47.93 -35.02
CA ALA A 21 -32.15 47.94 -36.15
C ALA A 21 -32.91 48.09 -37.48
N GLU A 22 -33.99 47.35 -37.65
CA GLU A 22 -34.83 47.39 -38.85
C GLU A 22 -35.59 48.72 -38.98
N LYS A 23 -36.15 49.24 -37.87
CA LYS A 23 -36.90 50.50 -37.84
C LYS A 23 -36.09 51.74 -38.24
N TYR A 24 -34.80 51.75 -37.91
CA TYR A 24 -33.92 52.90 -38.17
C TYR A 24 -32.93 52.69 -39.32
N ASP A 25 -32.99 51.52 -39.96
CA ASP A 25 -32.05 51.01 -40.97
C ASP A 25 -30.60 51.12 -40.50
N ILE A 26 -30.31 50.44 -39.38
CA ILE A 26 -29.01 50.45 -38.72
C ILE A 26 -28.63 49.01 -38.39
N SER A 27 -27.34 48.66 -38.50
CA SER A 27 -26.89 47.33 -38.09
C SER A 27 -27.13 47.06 -36.60
N ILE A 28 -27.50 45.82 -36.26
CA ILE A 28 -27.68 45.37 -34.88
C ILE A 28 -26.44 45.62 -34.00
N ASN A 29 -25.25 45.59 -34.59
CA ASN A 29 -23.99 45.83 -33.90
C ASN A 29 -23.85 47.30 -33.47
N THR A 30 -24.40 48.24 -34.23
CA THR A 30 -24.41 49.66 -33.85
C THR A 30 -25.31 49.90 -32.65
N VAL A 31 -26.51 49.30 -32.64
CA VAL A 31 -27.44 49.38 -31.49
C VAL A 31 -26.82 48.77 -30.23
N LYS A 32 -26.13 47.62 -30.36
CA LYS A 32 -25.36 47.01 -29.25
C LYS A 32 -24.23 47.92 -28.78
N SER A 33 -23.51 48.56 -29.70
CA SER A 33 -22.42 49.48 -29.38
C SER A 33 -22.93 50.72 -28.63
N TRP A 34 -24.06 51.29 -29.04
CA TRP A 34 -24.70 52.40 -28.33
C TRP A 34 -25.13 52.01 -26.92
N LYS A 35 -25.80 50.86 -26.76
CA LYS A 35 -26.17 50.32 -25.45
C LYS A 35 -24.95 50.18 -24.52
N GLN A 36 -23.80 49.79 -25.05
CA GLN A 36 -22.55 49.68 -24.29
C GLN A 36 -21.90 51.03 -23.97
N ARG A 37 -21.80 51.94 -24.96
CA ARG A 37 -21.18 53.27 -24.78
C ARG A 37 -22.00 54.18 -23.86
N TYR A 38 -23.32 54.18 -24.03
CA TYR A 38 -24.25 55.06 -23.30
C TYR A 38 -24.94 54.35 -22.12
N LYS A 39 -24.49 53.13 -21.80
CA LYS A 39 -24.94 52.36 -20.63
C LYS A 39 -26.46 52.28 -20.51
N TRP A 40 -27.17 52.05 -21.61
CA TRP A 40 -28.63 51.92 -21.58
C TRP A 40 -29.03 50.74 -20.67
N GLN A 41 -29.92 50.99 -19.72
CA GLN A 41 -30.40 50.00 -18.75
C GLN A 41 -31.92 49.90 -18.85
N ARG A 42 -32.43 48.69 -19.07
CA ARG A 42 -33.85 48.40 -18.91
C ARG A 42 -34.13 48.16 -17.42
N GLY A 43 -35.06 48.93 -16.87
CA GLY A 43 -35.50 48.77 -15.48
C GLY A 43 -36.20 47.42 -15.27
N ALA A 44 -35.43 46.40 -14.89
CA ALA A 44 -35.93 45.21 -14.23
C ALA A 44 -34.84 44.73 -13.25
N PRO A 45 -35.20 44.40 -11.99
CA PRO A 45 -34.23 43.96 -10.99
C PRO A 45 -33.47 42.74 -11.50
N LYS A 46 -32.15 42.68 -11.22
CA LYS A 46 -31.26 41.56 -11.56
C LYS A 46 -31.81 40.24 -11.00
N LYS A 47 -32.71 39.58 -11.74
CA LYS A 47 -32.99 38.15 -11.58
C LYS A 47 -31.83 37.40 -12.23
N ASN A 48 -30.73 37.27 -11.50
CA ASN A 48 -29.69 36.28 -11.77
C ASN A 48 -30.26 34.88 -11.50
N ASN A 49 -31.23 34.43 -12.29
CA ASN A 49 -31.66 33.04 -12.37
C ASN A 49 -31.06 32.42 -13.62
N ALA A 50 -29.74 32.28 -13.62
CA ALA A 50 -29.13 31.13 -14.28
C ALA A 50 -28.98 30.07 -13.18
N PRO A 51 -29.44 28.82 -13.36
CA PRO A 51 -29.04 27.76 -12.46
C PRO A 51 -27.52 27.66 -12.59
N LYS A 52 -26.79 28.15 -11.56
CA LYS A 52 -25.38 27.83 -11.42
C LYS A 52 -25.35 26.30 -11.37
N LYS A 53 -24.85 25.65 -12.42
CA LYS A 53 -24.35 24.28 -12.34
C LYS A 53 -23.47 24.27 -11.10
N GLN A 54 -23.97 23.66 -10.02
CA GLN A 54 -23.22 23.43 -8.81
C GLN A 54 -22.00 22.66 -9.29
N LYS A 55 -20.83 23.30 -9.31
CA LYS A 55 -19.58 22.54 -9.31
C LYS A 55 -19.74 21.62 -8.11
N SER A 56 -19.82 20.32 -8.37
CA SER A 56 -19.88 19.28 -7.35
C SER A 56 -18.69 19.53 -6.42
N MET A 57 -18.94 20.24 -5.33
CA MET A 57 -18.02 20.31 -4.23
C MET A 57 -18.15 18.97 -3.57
N HIS A 58 -17.12 18.15 -3.70
CA HIS A 58 -16.92 17.01 -2.83
C HIS A 58 -16.99 17.56 -1.40
N THR A 59 -18.15 17.42 -0.76
CA THR A 59 -18.34 17.78 0.62
C THR A 59 -17.36 16.91 1.39
N LYS A 60 -16.23 17.50 1.81
CA LYS A 60 -15.37 16.88 2.80
C LYS A 60 -16.29 16.59 3.98
N GLN A 61 -16.58 15.32 4.23
CA GLN A 61 -17.29 14.92 5.42
C GLN A 61 -16.55 15.54 6.60
N LYS A 62 -17.27 16.32 7.41
CA LYS A 62 -16.72 16.87 8.64
C LYS A 62 -16.18 15.68 9.42
N LYS A 63 -14.87 15.71 9.71
CA LYS A 63 -14.24 14.79 10.65
C LYS A 63 -15.08 14.83 11.92
N GLY A 64 -15.89 13.80 12.14
CA GLY A 64 -16.41 13.50 13.45
C GLY A 64 -15.20 13.32 14.34
N ALA A 65 -15.13 14.10 15.41
CA ALA A 65 -14.18 13.85 16.47
C ALA A 65 -14.51 12.46 17.04
N TYR A 66 -13.73 11.45 16.66
CA TYR A 66 -13.76 10.17 17.34
C TYR A 66 -13.27 10.42 18.75
N LYS A 67 -14.20 10.33 19.71
CA LYS A 67 -13.86 10.31 21.13
C LYS A 67 -13.03 9.05 21.35
N ASN A 68 -11.77 9.23 21.71
CA ASN A 68 -10.98 8.17 22.32
C ASN A 68 -11.63 7.81 23.66
N LYS A 69 -12.08 6.56 23.78
CA LYS A 69 -12.30 5.87 25.04
C LYS A 69 -11.92 4.40 24.83
N ASP A 70 -10.71 4.10 25.27
CA ASP A 70 -10.16 2.84 25.76
C ASP A 70 -10.96 1.56 25.47
N GLY A 71 -10.31 0.61 24.80
CA GLY A 71 -10.78 -0.77 24.65
C GLY A 71 -10.59 -1.29 23.23
N SER A 72 -9.88 -2.41 23.09
CA SER A 72 -9.81 -3.27 21.90
C SER A 72 -11.01 -3.11 20.96
N SER A 73 -10.93 -2.18 19.99
CA SER A 73 -11.99 -2.02 19.00
C SER A 73 -11.87 -3.19 18.04
N GLU A 74 -12.79 -4.14 18.14
CA GLU A 74 -12.90 -5.33 17.29
C GLU A 74 -12.58 -4.98 15.82
N LEU A 75 -11.44 -5.49 15.33
CA LEU A 75 -11.13 -5.41 13.91
C LEU A 75 -12.25 -6.13 13.16
N SER A 76 -12.72 -5.56 12.05
CA SER A 76 -13.69 -6.30 11.23
C SER A 76 -13.02 -7.59 10.72
N PRO A 77 -13.79 -8.67 10.46
CA PRO A 77 -13.22 -9.94 10.00
C PRO A 77 -12.29 -9.79 8.79
N GLN A 78 -12.57 -8.83 7.92
CA GLN A 78 -11.77 -8.52 6.73
C GLN A 78 -10.47 -7.78 7.07
N GLN A 79 -10.51 -6.87 8.05
CA GLN A 79 -9.32 -6.17 8.52
C GLN A 79 -8.38 -7.14 9.26
N GLU A 80 -8.95 -8.07 10.04
CA GLU A 80 -8.18 -9.12 10.70
C GLU A 80 -7.56 -10.07 9.67
N LEU A 81 -8.33 -10.53 8.68
CA LEU A 81 -7.81 -11.33 7.57
C LEU A 81 -6.70 -10.59 6.82
N PHE A 82 -6.88 -9.31 6.52
CA PHE A 82 -5.85 -8.48 5.92
C PHE A 82 -4.56 -8.44 6.77
N ALA A 83 -4.69 -8.20 8.07
CA ALA A 83 -3.56 -8.16 8.99
C ALA A 83 -2.83 -9.51 9.04
N GLN A 84 -3.56 -10.63 9.05
CA GLN A 84 -2.98 -11.97 9.04
C GLN A 84 -2.25 -12.29 7.73
N LEU A 85 -2.81 -11.89 6.58
CA LEU A 85 -2.17 -12.07 5.27
C LEU A 85 -0.86 -11.28 5.17
N VAL A 86 -0.83 -10.06 5.71
CA VAL A 86 0.36 -9.20 5.68
C VAL A 86 1.40 -9.60 6.73
N GLY A 87 1.02 -9.65 8.00
CA GLY A 87 1.94 -9.93 9.11
C GLY A 87 2.39 -11.39 9.19
N GLY A 88 1.47 -12.32 8.87
CA GLY A 88 1.73 -13.76 8.96
C GLY A 88 2.29 -14.35 7.67
N LYS A 89 1.58 -14.18 6.55
CA LYS A 89 1.96 -14.77 5.27
C LYS A 89 2.85 -13.89 4.40
N ARG A 90 3.20 -12.68 4.86
CA ARG A 90 4.03 -11.68 4.15
C ARG A 90 3.55 -11.40 2.72
N ILE A 91 2.24 -11.36 2.53
CA ILE A 91 1.64 -11.04 1.23
C ILE A 91 1.70 -9.52 1.00
N PRO A 92 2.02 -9.05 -0.22
CA PRO A 92 2.05 -7.62 -0.53
C PRO A 92 0.68 -6.97 -0.32
N LEU A 93 0.69 -5.72 0.13
CA LEU A 93 -0.48 -4.99 0.63
C LEU A 93 -1.66 -4.97 -0.35
N TYR A 94 -1.41 -4.76 -1.64
CA TYR A 94 -2.48 -4.73 -2.64
C TYR A 94 -3.18 -6.10 -2.76
N ARG A 95 -2.41 -7.19 -2.72
CA ARG A 95 -2.91 -8.56 -2.87
C ARG A 95 -3.66 -9.01 -1.61
N ALA A 96 -3.13 -8.65 -0.44
CA ALA A 96 -3.81 -8.88 0.83
C ALA A 96 -5.18 -8.18 0.86
N TYR A 97 -5.25 -6.93 0.39
CA TYR A 97 -6.50 -6.19 0.30
C TYR A 97 -7.48 -6.84 -0.68
N GLN A 98 -7.01 -7.25 -1.85
CA GLN A 98 -7.83 -7.90 -2.86
C GLN A 98 -8.49 -9.17 -2.31
N ILE A 99 -7.73 -10.01 -1.60
CA ILE A 99 -8.22 -11.25 -1.01
C ILE A 99 -9.20 -10.96 0.14
N ALA A 100 -8.82 -10.08 1.07
CA ALA A 100 -9.62 -9.80 2.25
C ALA A 100 -11.00 -9.19 1.96
N TYR A 101 -11.10 -8.43 0.87
CA TYR A 101 -12.34 -7.72 0.48
C TYR A 101 -12.99 -8.27 -0.79
N HIS A 102 -12.53 -9.42 -1.30
CA HIS A 102 -13.02 -10.01 -2.54
C HIS A 102 -14.53 -10.24 -2.49
N ASP A 103 -15.02 -10.91 -1.44
CA ASP A 103 -16.43 -11.35 -1.39
C ASP A 103 -17.43 -10.21 -1.19
N ILE A 104 -16.98 -9.10 -0.60
CA ILE A 104 -17.86 -7.97 -0.24
C ILE A 104 -17.90 -6.93 -1.34
N THR A 105 -16.72 -6.44 -1.71
CA THR A 105 -16.60 -5.25 -2.57
C THR A 105 -16.11 -5.58 -3.97
N LYS A 106 -15.57 -6.81 -4.17
CA LYS A 106 -14.94 -7.25 -5.43
C LYS A 106 -14.04 -6.15 -6.03
N PRO A 107 -13.05 -5.66 -5.27
CA PRO A 107 -12.30 -4.47 -5.66
C PRO A 107 -11.45 -4.75 -6.89
N THR A 108 -11.43 -3.80 -7.82
CA THR A 108 -10.54 -3.83 -8.98
C THR A 108 -9.08 -3.68 -8.56
N LEU A 109 -8.14 -4.15 -9.38
CA LEU A 109 -6.72 -4.13 -9.06
C LEU A 109 -6.19 -2.72 -8.74
N SER A 110 -6.63 -1.71 -9.50
CA SER A 110 -6.28 -0.29 -9.25
C SER A 110 -6.74 0.20 -7.86
N THR A 111 -7.95 -0.20 -7.45
CA THR A 111 -8.50 0.10 -6.13
C THR A 111 -7.64 -0.52 -5.02
N CYS A 112 -7.18 -1.76 -5.22
CA CYS A 112 -6.33 -2.47 -4.27
C CYS A 112 -4.97 -1.80 -4.05
N TYR A 113 -4.31 -1.33 -5.12
CA TYR A 113 -3.04 -0.58 -5.00
C TYR A 113 -3.18 0.71 -4.20
N THR A 114 -4.35 1.34 -4.24
CA THR A 114 -4.62 2.58 -3.50
C THR A 114 -5.02 2.30 -2.06
N ASN A 115 -5.91 1.34 -1.84
CA ASN A 115 -6.52 1.10 -0.52
C ASN A 115 -5.68 0.19 0.37
N GLY A 116 -4.92 -0.77 -0.16
CA GLY A 116 -4.06 -1.65 0.64
C GLY A 116 -3.07 -0.88 1.51
N PRO A 117 -2.24 0.02 0.94
CA PRO A 117 -1.33 0.86 1.72
C PRO A 117 -2.05 1.83 2.67
N ARG A 118 -3.24 2.32 2.31
CA ARG A 118 -4.02 3.20 3.19
C ARG A 118 -4.54 2.44 4.42
N LEU A 119 -5.01 1.20 4.23
CA LEU A 119 -5.51 0.35 5.28
C LEU A 119 -4.39 -0.02 6.26
N ALA A 120 -3.21 -0.40 5.75
CA ALA A 120 -2.04 -0.71 6.57
C ALA A 120 -1.50 0.47 7.40
N LYS A 121 -1.81 1.72 7.01
CA LYS A 121 -1.43 2.93 7.74
C LYS A 121 -2.37 3.26 8.90
N GLN A 122 -3.54 2.63 9.00
CA GLN A 122 -4.43 2.84 10.13
C GLN A 122 -3.80 2.28 11.41
N GLU A 123 -3.84 3.04 12.50
CA GLU A 123 -3.07 2.75 13.73
C GLU A 123 -3.40 1.38 14.32
N ASN A 124 -4.70 1.06 14.43
CA ASN A 124 -5.17 -0.24 14.92
C ASN A 124 -4.67 -1.42 14.06
N ILE A 125 -4.72 -1.30 12.72
CA ILE A 125 -4.29 -2.36 11.80
C ILE A 125 -2.76 -2.49 11.81
N LYS A 126 -2.04 -1.37 11.85
CA LYS A 126 -0.58 -1.34 11.95
C LYS A 126 -0.10 -2.06 13.21
N LEU A 127 -0.73 -1.78 14.36
CA LEU A 127 -0.43 -2.45 15.62
C LEU A 127 -0.72 -3.95 15.52
N ARG A 128 -1.86 -4.36 14.94
CA ARG A 128 -2.20 -5.78 14.76
C ARG A 128 -1.21 -6.51 13.86
N ILE A 129 -0.77 -5.91 12.75
CA ILE A 129 0.26 -6.47 11.86
C ILE A 129 1.58 -6.65 12.61
N ALA A 130 1.99 -5.65 13.40
CA ALA A 130 3.21 -5.73 14.21
C ALA A 130 3.11 -6.84 15.26
N GLN A 131 1.98 -6.96 15.95
CA GLN A 131 1.72 -8.03 16.90
C GLN A 131 1.77 -9.41 16.24
N ILE A 132 1.07 -9.61 15.12
CA ILE A 132 1.11 -10.88 14.36
C ILE A 132 2.54 -11.19 13.92
N SER A 133 3.30 -10.18 13.47
CA SER A 133 4.71 -10.37 13.11
C SER A 133 5.56 -10.81 14.31
N GLN A 134 5.30 -10.27 15.51
CA GLN A 134 5.97 -10.67 16.74
C GLN A 134 5.55 -12.07 17.19
N GLU A 135 4.25 -12.38 17.18
CA GLU A 135 3.72 -13.72 17.47
C GLU A 135 4.33 -14.76 16.53
N MET A 136 4.38 -14.45 15.23
CA MET A 136 5.05 -15.30 14.25
C MET A 136 6.54 -15.42 14.54
N ALA A 137 7.24 -14.34 14.90
CA ALA A 137 8.64 -14.41 15.31
C ALA A 137 8.84 -15.27 16.58
N THR A 138 7.91 -15.21 17.55
CA THR A 138 7.92 -16.09 18.73
C THR A 138 7.55 -17.53 18.40
N LYS A 139 6.74 -17.76 17.36
CA LYS A 139 6.41 -19.11 16.88
C LYS A 139 7.57 -19.71 16.08
N HIS A 140 8.21 -18.90 15.24
CA HIS A 140 9.52 -19.15 14.64
C HIS A 140 10.65 -19.09 15.66
N LYS A 141 10.35 -18.95 16.96
CA LYS A 141 11.31 -19.19 18.02
C LYS A 141 11.60 -20.68 18.18
N TRP A 142 10.82 -21.58 17.56
CA TRP A 142 11.39 -22.72 16.82
C TRP A 142 12.30 -22.19 15.69
N SER A 143 13.36 -21.51 16.11
CA SER A 143 14.28 -20.78 15.27
C SER A 143 15.29 -21.76 14.76
N MET A 144 16.02 -21.36 13.72
CA MET A 144 17.22 -22.07 13.29
C MET A 144 18.15 -22.37 14.47
N GLU A 145 18.22 -21.45 15.44
CA GLU A 145 18.99 -21.58 16.67
C GLU A 145 18.41 -22.65 17.61
N GLN A 146 17.11 -22.66 17.90
CA GLN A 146 16.50 -23.74 18.71
C GLN A 146 16.54 -25.11 18.02
N ALA A 147 16.43 -25.14 16.69
CA ALA A 147 16.63 -26.35 15.91
C ALA A 147 18.09 -26.83 16.01
N ALA A 148 19.07 -25.93 15.87
CA ALA A 148 20.47 -26.25 16.04
C ALA A 148 20.78 -26.73 17.47
N GLU A 149 20.27 -26.06 18.51
CA GLU A 149 20.41 -26.49 19.92
C GLU A 149 19.88 -27.91 20.14
N SER A 150 18.75 -28.25 19.52
CA SER A 150 18.18 -29.61 19.61
C SER A 150 19.07 -30.66 18.94
N TYR A 151 19.65 -30.35 17.78
CA TYR A 151 20.59 -31.25 17.11
C TYR A 151 21.92 -31.36 17.85
N ILE A 152 22.44 -30.26 18.42
CA ILE A 152 23.65 -30.27 19.26
C ILE A 152 23.43 -31.16 20.48
N PHE A 153 22.28 -31.05 21.13
CA PHE A 153 21.94 -31.91 22.27
C PHE A 153 21.97 -33.41 21.91
N VAL A 154 21.32 -33.79 20.80
CA VAL A 154 21.31 -35.19 20.34
C VAL A 154 22.71 -35.67 19.95
N HIS A 155 23.51 -34.82 19.31
CA HIS A 155 24.89 -35.12 18.97
C HIS A 155 25.75 -35.38 20.22
N ASP A 156 25.65 -34.52 21.23
CA ASP A 156 26.46 -34.61 22.45
C ASP A 156 26.07 -35.81 23.30
N GLU A 157 24.78 -36.12 23.40
CA GLU A 157 24.27 -37.30 24.10
C GLU A 157 24.72 -38.59 23.40
N ALA A 158 24.62 -38.64 22.07
CA ALA A 158 25.09 -39.78 21.28
C ALA A 158 26.60 -40.00 21.42
N LYS A 159 27.38 -38.91 21.46
CA LYS A 159 28.82 -38.98 21.70
C LYS A 159 29.15 -39.48 23.11
N GLY A 160 28.38 -39.06 24.11
CA GLY A 160 28.48 -39.55 25.49
C GLY A 160 28.19 -41.05 25.59
N ASP A 161 27.14 -41.52 24.92
CA ASP A 161 26.76 -42.93 24.86
C ASP A 161 27.83 -43.80 24.19
N ILE A 162 28.42 -43.33 23.08
CA ILE A 162 29.55 -44.01 22.42
C ILE A 162 30.76 -44.12 23.37
N ALA A 163 31.04 -43.08 24.14
CA ALA A 163 32.16 -43.10 25.09
C ALA A 163 31.91 -44.06 26.26
N ALA A 164 30.66 -44.21 26.70
CA ALA A 164 30.30 -45.07 27.84
C ALA A 164 30.13 -46.54 27.46
N TYR A 165 29.47 -46.83 26.34
CA TYR A 165 29.02 -48.18 25.97
C TYR A 165 29.61 -48.70 24.65
N GLY A 166 30.38 -47.86 23.95
CA GLY A 166 30.99 -48.20 22.67
C GLY A 166 30.10 -47.90 21.46
N LEU A 167 30.63 -48.19 20.27
CA LEU A 167 29.99 -47.84 19.01
C LEU A 167 28.81 -48.78 18.71
N GLY A 168 27.60 -48.23 18.71
CA GLY A 168 26.37 -48.92 18.33
C GLY A 168 25.76 -48.30 17.07
N LYS A 169 24.86 -49.02 16.41
CA LYS A 169 24.18 -48.48 15.22
C LYS A 169 23.33 -47.25 15.57
N ALA A 170 22.56 -47.32 16.65
CA ALA A 170 21.64 -46.24 17.03
C ALA A 170 22.36 -44.94 17.43
N ASN A 171 23.45 -45.04 18.21
CA ASN A 171 24.19 -43.86 18.67
C ASN A 171 25.03 -43.23 17.55
N SER A 172 25.67 -44.04 16.70
CA SER A 172 26.39 -43.54 15.53
C SER A 172 25.45 -42.90 14.50
N ASP A 173 24.30 -43.51 14.19
CA ASP A 173 23.30 -42.92 13.30
C ASP A 173 22.74 -41.61 13.87
N ALA A 174 22.47 -41.53 15.18
CA ALA A 174 21.98 -40.29 15.81
C ALA A 174 23.01 -39.16 15.72
N MET A 175 24.29 -39.46 16.00
CA MET A 175 25.38 -38.50 15.92
C MET A 175 25.60 -38.01 14.48
N LEU A 176 25.62 -38.92 13.50
CA LEU A 176 25.80 -38.59 12.09
C LEU A 176 24.63 -37.76 11.54
N ASN A 177 23.39 -38.18 11.80
CA ASN A 177 22.21 -37.44 11.36
C ASN A 177 22.15 -36.03 11.98
N ALA A 178 22.47 -35.89 13.27
CA ALA A 178 22.53 -34.58 13.91
C ALA A 178 23.61 -33.69 13.28
N THR A 179 24.79 -34.26 13.00
CA THR A 179 25.89 -33.55 12.34
C THR A 179 25.50 -33.11 10.93
N ASP A 180 24.87 -33.99 10.15
CA ASP A 180 24.41 -33.69 8.79
C ASP A 180 23.34 -32.60 8.80
N LYS A 181 22.37 -32.66 9.71
CA LYS A 181 21.37 -31.60 9.86
C LYS A 181 21.96 -30.28 10.32
N LEU A 182 22.97 -30.29 11.18
CA LEU A 182 23.71 -29.07 11.52
C LEU A 182 24.49 -28.53 10.32
N ASN A 183 25.13 -29.38 9.51
CA ASN A 183 25.85 -28.97 8.30
C ASN A 183 24.91 -28.42 7.21
N GLU A 184 23.72 -29.01 7.05
CA GLU A 184 22.65 -28.50 6.19
C GLU A 184 22.15 -27.14 6.69
N LEU A 185 21.91 -27.01 8.00
CA LEU A 185 21.49 -25.75 8.61
C LEU A 185 22.57 -24.66 8.39
N PHE A 186 23.82 -24.92 8.73
CA PHE A 186 24.89 -23.92 8.61
C PHE A 186 25.42 -23.75 7.17
N GLY A 187 24.96 -24.57 6.22
CA GLY A 187 25.42 -24.53 4.83
C GLY A 187 26.91 -24.83 4.69
N ILE A 188 27.46 -25.75 5.52
CA ILE A 188 28.87 -26.18 5.52
C ILE A 188 29.07 -27.45 4.65
N GLY A 189 27.98 -27.99 4.09
CA GLY A 189 28.00 -29.19 3.25
C GLY A 189 28.74 -29.02 1.91
N PRO A 190 29.04 -30.15 1.24
CA PRO A 190 29.82 -30.19 -0.02
C PRO A 190 29.20 -29.42 -1.18
N ASP A 191 27.89 -29.11 -1.12
CA ASP A 191 27.15 -28.35 -2.14
C ASP A 191 27.11 -26.82 -1.84
N SER A 192 27.73 -26.36 -0.75
CA SER A 192 27.90 -24.93 -0.51
C SER A 192 28.98 -24.40 -1.46
N ASN A 193 28.68 -23.39 -2.26
CA ASN A 193 29.60 -22.72 -3.20
C ASN A 193 30.72 -21.94 -2.47
N ASN A 194 31.39 -22.57 -1.51
CA ASN A 194 32.52 -22.02 -0.79
C ASN A 194 33.80 -22.70 -1.27
N GLU A 195 34.03 -22.64 -2.59
CA GLU A 195 35.25 -23.09 -3.24
C GLU A 195 36.49 -22.52 -2.53
N ASP A 196 36.41 -21.31 -1.97
CA ASP A 196 37.52 -20.66 -1.26
C ASP A 196 37.94 -21.37 0.03
N VAL A 197 37.02 -21.99 0.79
CA VAL A 197 37.36 -22.70 2.03
C VAL A 197 37.99 -24.05 1.71
N VAL A 198 37.40 -24.77 0.77
CA VAL A 198 37.94 -26.06 0.29
C VAL A 198 39.30 -25.85 -0.40
N MET A 199 39.43 -24.81 -1.22
CA MET A 199 40.68 -24.49 -1.90
C MET A 199 41.75 -23.96 -0.94
N ASN A 200 41.40 -23.24 0.13
CA ASN A 200 42.34 -22.87 1.20
C ASN A 200 42.79 -24.10 2.01
N PHE A 201 41.89 -25.03 2.32
CA PHE A 201 42.24 -26.26 3.03
C PHE A 201 43.16 -27.16 2.18
N ILE A 202 42.85 -27.29 0.88
CA ILE A 202 43.68 -28.03 -0.08
C ILE A 202 45.05 -27.34 -0.28
N ARG A 203 45.10 -26.00 -0.42
CA ARG A 203 46.37 -25.24 -0.48
C ARG A 203 47.24 -25.44 0.75
N THR A 204 46.63 -25.43 1.94
CA THR A 204 47.33 -25.61 3.22
C THR A 204 47.96 -27.01 3.32
N ARG A 205 47.30 -28.05 2.82
CA ARG A 205 47.89 -29.39 2.73
C ARG A 205 48.95 -29.53 1.63
N ARG A 206 48.76 -28.89 0.47
CA ARG A 206 49.70 -29.00 -0.67
C ARG A 206 51.00 -28.25 -0.43
N GLY A 207 50.97 -27.13 0.30
CA GLY A 207 52.17 -26.39 0.75
C GLY A 207 53.00 -27.10 1.83
N SER A 208 52.51 -28.21 2.37
CA SER A 208 53.28 -29.05 3.31
C SER A 208 54.15 -30.12 2.62
N ASN A 209 54.03 -30.30 1.29
CA ASN A 209 54.78 -31.31 0.52
C ASN A 209 55.94 -30.75 -0.32
N ASP A 210 56.19 -29.43 -0.33
CA ASP A 210 57.28 -28.77 -1.08
C ASP A 210 58.48 -28.35 -0.21
N LYS A 211 58.72 -29.08 0.88
CA LYS A 211 60.00 -29.06 1.58
C LYS A 211 60.57 -30.46 1.66
N GLY A 212 60.97 -30.97 0.51
CA GLY A 212 62.02 -31.96 0.39
C GLY A 212 63.32 -31.26 0.00
N ASP A 213 64.30 -31.31 0.90
CA ASP A 213 65.71 -31.62 0.63
C ASP A 213 66.40 -31.94 1.97
#